data_AF-A0A4W3JMZ2-F1
#
_entry.id   AF-A0A4W3JMZ2-F1
#
_cell.length_a   1.000
_cell.length_b   1.000
_cell.length_c   1.000
_cell.angle_alpha   90.00
_cell.angle_beta   90.00
_cell.angle_gamma   90.00
#
_symmetry.space_group_name_H-M   'P 1'
#
loop_
_entity.id
_entity.type
_entity.pdbx_description
1 polymer ?
#
loop_
_entity_poly.entity_id
_entity_poly.type
_entity_poly.pdbx_seq_one_letter_code
_entity_poly.pdbx_strand_id
1 'polypeptide(L)'
;MGLLSMDLIMKLQILPGFFSNCLFLAAYDSFVLLRQAVSLLSCSGLGPDPQHRMLTAEGMQVVWQSFLLDALKQVKVGLEAPNSAVARLDGGAPCRLLDFASRDRPLVVNFGSAT
;
A
#
# COMPACT_ATOMS: atom_id res chain seq x y z
N MET A 1 -23.61 18.10 7.04
CA MET A 1 -23.19 17.25 8.19
C MET A 1 -22.64 15.87 7.80
N GLY A 2 -22.94 15.30 6.62
CA GLY A 2 -22.56 13.91 6.28
C GLY A 2 -21.11 13.69 5.80
N LEU A 3 -20.54 14.62 5.00
CA LEU A 3 -19.21 14.44 4.38
C LEU A 3 -18.04 14.51 5.38
N LEU A 4 -18.07 15.45 6.33
CA LEU A 4 -17.03 15.59 7.36
C LEU A 4 -17.03 14.40 8.34
N SER A 5 -18.20 13.81 8.58
CA SER A 5 -18.34 12.62 9.43
C SER A 5 -17.70 11.39 8.78
N MET A 6 -17.92 11.20 7.48
CA MET A 6 -17.32 10.07 6.73
C MET A 6 -15.79 10.18 6.62
N ASP A 7 -15.26 11.38 6.41
CA ASP A 7 -13.81 11.62 6.41
C ASP A 7 -13.18 11.34 7.79
N LEU A 8 -13.86 11.74 8.88
CA LEU A 8 -13.40 11.48 10.24
C LEU A 8 -13.44 9.97 10.57
N ILE A 9 -14.52 9.29 10.21
CA ILE A 9 -14.67 7.83 10.41
C ILE A 9 -13.58 7.08 9.63
N MET A 10 -13.33 7.48 8.38
CA MET A 10 -12.28 6.90 7.56
C MET A 10 -10.89 7.08 8.21
N LYS A 11 -10.56 8.29 8.65
CA LYS A 11 -9.29 8.56 9.35
C LYS A 11 -9.16 7.75 10.62
N LEU A 12 -10.24 7.61 11.40
CA LEU A 12 -10.25 6.82 12.62
C LEU A 12 -10.05 5.32 12.36
N GLN A 13 -10.55 4.81 11.23
CA GLN A 13 -10.34 3.43 10.80
C GLN A 13 -8.91 3.17 10.30
N ILE A 14 -8.29 4.15 9.65
CA ILE A 14 -6.90 4.07 9.17
C ILE A 14 -5.89 4.09 10.33
N LEU A 15 -6.19 4.86 11.37
CA LEU A 15 -5.27 5.23 12.44
C LEU A 15 -4.60 4.02 13.15
N PRO A 16 -5.30 2.93 13.50
CA PRO A 16 -4.68 1.75 14.10
C PRO A 16 -3.66 1.08 13.17
N GLY A 17 -3.99 0.95 11.88
CA GLY A 17 -3.10 0.37 10.88
C GLY A 17 -1.85 1.21 10.67
N PHE A 18 -2.03 2.53 10.56
CA PHE A 18 -0.93 3.50 10.43
C PHE A 18 0.03 3.42 11.63
N PHE A 19 -0.49 3.50 12.86
CA PHE A 19 0.36 3.45 14.06
C PHE A 19 1.04 2.09 14.24
N SER A 20 0.37 1.00 13.91
CA SER A 20 0.98 -0.34 13.93
C SER A 20 2.18 -0.45 12.98
N ASN A 21 2.06 0.08 11.76
CA ASN A 21 3.18 0.13 10.82
C ASN A 21 4.32 1.01 11.34
N CYS A 22 4.01 2.20 11.87
CA CYS A 22 5.02 3.07 12.47
C CYS A 22 5.75 2.39 13.65
N LEU A 23 5.01 1.67 14.50
CA LEU A 23 5.58 0.90 15.60
C LEU A 23 6.49 -0.23 15.09
N PHE A 24 6.10 -0.94 14.03
CA PHE A 24 6.93 -1.97 13.41
C PHE A 24 8.24 -1.39 12.86
N LEU A 25 8.18 -0.26 12.15
CA LEU A 25 9.37 0.44 11.66
C LEU A 25 10.28 0.91 12.82
N ALA A 26 9.68 1.44 13.89
CA ALA A 26 10.42 1.82 15.09
C ALA A 26 11.13 0.61 15.75
N ALA A 27 10.44 -0.52 15.84
CA ALA A 27 11.00 -1.76 16.39
C ALA A 27 12.14 -2.31 15.50
N TYR A 28 11.97 -2.25 14.18
CA TYR A 28 13.01 -2.63 13.23
C TYR A 28 14.25 -1.76 13.38
N ASP A 29 14.09 -0.44 13.39
CA ASP A 29 15.21 0.50 13.58
C ASP A 29 15.89 0.26 14.93
N SER A 30 15.11 0.01 15.99
CA SER A 30 15.65 -0.31 17.33
C SER A 30 16.48 -1.60 17.31
N PHE A 31 16.04 -2.63 16.58
CA PHE A 31 16.78 -3.88 16.42
C PHE A 31 18.08 -3.69 15.63
N VAL A 32 18.04 -2.91 14.55
CA VAL A 32 19.24 -2.58 13.74
C VAL A 32 20.25 -1.81 14.60
N LEU A 33 19.80 -0.80 15.35
CA LEU A 33 20.66 -0.05 16.28
C LEU A 33 21.24 -0.94 17.38
N LEU A 34 20.43 -1.84 17.95
CA LEU A 34 20.90 -2.81 18.95
C LEU A 34 21.96 -3.74 18.37
N ARG A 35 21.76 -4.27 17.16
CA ARG A 35 22.76 -5.09 16.46
C ARG A 35 24.06 -4.35 16.22
N GLN A 36 23.98 -3.09 15.77
CA GLN A 36 25.16 -2.24 15.58
C GLN A 36 25.90 -2.03 16.90
N ALA A 37 25.19 -1.70 17.98
CA ALA A 37 25.78 -1.52 19.31
C ALA A 37 26.49 -2.80 19.81
N VAL A 38 25.86 -3.97 19.64
CA VAL A 38 26.47 -5.27 19.99
C VAL A 38 27.72 -5.55 19.15
N SER A 39 27.70 -5.25 17.84
CA SER A 39 28.86 -5.44 16.96
C SER A 39 30.03 -4.54 17.36
N LEU A 40 29.75 -3.28 17.71
CA LEU A 40 30.75 -2.33 18.20
C LEU A 40 31.38 -2.82 19.51
N LEU A 41 30.57 -3.30 20.46
CA LEU A 41 31.05 -3.88 21.72
C LEU A 41 31.85 -5.17 21.50
N SER A 42 31.56 -5.91 20.42
CA SER A 42 32.24 -7.18 20.09
C SER A 42 33.54 -6.97 19.30
N CYS A 43 34.02 -5.72 19.13
CA CYS A 43 35.23 -5.35 18.38
C CYS A 43 35.33 -5.96 16.97
N SER A 44 34.19 -6.33 16.38
CA SER A 44 34.09 -6.81 15.01
C SER A 44 33.73 -5.58 14.17
N GLY A 45 34.76 -4.95 13.60
CA GLY A 45 34.66 -3.69 12.87
C GLY A 45 33.67 -3.77 11.72
N LEU A 46 32.47 -3.25 11.95
CA LEU A 46 31.59 -2.75 10.91
C LEU A 46 31.06 -1.41 11.42
N GLY A 47 31.49 -0.32 10.79
CA GLY A 47 31.03 1.02 11.13
C GLY A 47 29.50 1.13 10.97
N PRO A 48 28.84 2.04 11.71
CA PRO A 48 27.41 2.25 11.57
C PRO A 48 27.13 2.64 10.12
N ASP A 49 26.34 1.83 9.41
CA ASP A 49 25.81 2.21 8.10
C ASP A 49 24.57 3.10 8.33
N PRO A 50 24.65 4.42 8.07
CA PRO A 50 23.55 5.34 8.29
C PRO A 50 22.41 5.17 7.26
N GLN A 51 22.60 4.36 6.21
CA GLN A 51 21.64 4.29 5.07
C GLN A 51 20.35 3.51 5.33
N HIS A 52 20.18 2.85 6.49
CA HIS A 52 19.06 1.93 6.71
C HIS A 52 18.09 2.33 7.84
N ARG A 53 17.90 3.62 8.12
CA ARG A 53 16.79 4.05 9.00
C ARG A 53 15.47 3.98 8.23
N MET A 54 14.56 3.11 8.65
CA MET A 54 13.27 2.90 7.99
C MET A 54 12.16 3.81 8.53
N LEU A 55 12.21 4.19 9.82
CA LEU A 55 11.29 5.17 10.39
C LEU A 55 11.77 6.60 10.08
N THR A 56 11.37 7.11 8.92
CA THR A 56 11.60 8.49 8.51
C THR A 56 10.28 9.24 8.40
N ALA A 57 10.33 10.58 8.42
CA ALA A 57 9.14 11.40 8.19
C ALA A 57 8.53 11.12 6.80
N GLU A 58 9.38 10.94 5.79
CA GLU A 58 8.97 10.55 4.44
C GLU A 58 8.33 9.16 4.42
N GLY A 59 8.93 8.18 5.12
CA GLY A 59 8.37 6.84 5.26
C GLY A 59 6.99 6.85 5.93
N MET A 60 6.81 7.63 6.99
CA MET A 60 5.50 7.81 7.62
C MET A 60 4.49 8.47 6.67
N GLN A 61 4.89 9.47 5.89
CA GLN A 61 4.01 10.07 4.89
C GLN A 61 3.59 9.06 3.82
N VAL A 62 4.51 8.22 3.34
CA VAL A 62 4.21 7.15 2.37
C VAL A 62 3.25 6.12 2.97
N VAL A 63 3.46 5.67 4.21
CA VAL A 63 2.54 4.75 4.90
C VAL A 63 1.16 5.39 5.06
N TRP A 64 1.08 6.66 5.45
CA TRP A 64 -0.21 7.36 5.55
C TRP A 64 -0.91 7.46 4.19
N GLN A 65 -0.17 7.84 3.15
CA GLN A 65 -0.70 7.94 1.78
C GLN A 65 -1.19 6.60 1.24
N SER A 66 -0.52 5.49 1.55
CA SER A 66 -0.94 4.16 1.10
C SER A 66 -2.29 3.76 1.71
N PHE A 67 -2.50 3.99 3.01
CA PHE A 67 -3.80 3.77 3.66
C PHE A 67 -4.88 4.69 3.12
N LEU A 68 -4.57 5.96 2.87
CA LEU A 68 -5.53 6.91 2.32
C LEU A 68 -5.96 6.50 0.90
N LEU A 69 -5.01 6.10 0.06
CA LEU A 69 -5.29 5.58 -1.28
C LEU A 69 -6.15 4.32 -1.23
N ASP A 70 -5.90 3.43 -0.27
CA ASP A 70 -6.68 2.20 -0.10
C ASP A 70 -8.11 2.48 0.37
N ALA A 71 -8.28 3.37 1.35
CA ALA A 71 -9.60 3.74 1.86
C ALA A 71 -10.46 4.47 0.82
N LEU A 72 -9.81 5.24 -0.07
CA LEU A 72 -10.46 5.95 -1.18
C LEU A 72 -10.71 5.06 -2.41
N LYS A 73 -10.28 3.79 -2.41
CA LYS A 73 -10.64 2.86 -3.48
C LYS A 73 -12.17 2.74 -3.54
N GLN A 74 -12.71 3.14 -4.68
CA GLN A 74 -14.14 3.02 -4.98
C GLN A 74 -14.56 1.56 -5.14
N VAL A 75 -13.61 0.69 -5.49
CA VAL A 75 -13.83 -0.74 -5.72
C VAL A 75 -13.57 -1.50 -4.43
N LYS A 76 -14.57 -2.25 -3.95
CA LYS A 76 -14.46 -3.08 -2.75
C LYS A 76 -15.00 -4.48 -3.02
N VAL A 77 -14.46 -5.47 -2.30
CA VAL A 77 -14.91 -6.87 -2.41
C VAL A 77 -16.39 -6.95 -2.02
N GLY A 78 -17.17 -7.72 -2.79
CA GLY A 78 -18.60 -7.90 -2.58
C GLY A 78 -19.48 -6.80 -3.18
N LEU A 79 -18.88 -5.72 -3.70
CA LEU A 79 -19.58 -4.74 -4.53
C LEU A 79 -19.49 -5.11 -6.02
N GLU A 80 -20.30 -4.44 -6.82
CA GLU A 80 -20.30 -4.61 -8.27
C GLU A 80 -18.93 -4.22 -8.87
N ALA A 81 -18.40 -5.07 -9.73
CA ALA A 81 -17.13 -4.82 -10.41
C ALA A 81 -17.29 -3.66 -11.41
N PRO A 82 -16.42 -2.64 -11.40
CA PRO A 82 -16.52 -1.53 -12.35
C PRO A 82 -16.38 -2.01 -13.80
N ASN A 83 -17.31 -1.60 -14.65
CA ASN A 83 -17.26 -1.89 -16.08
C ASN A 83 -16.52 -0.80 -16.87
N SER A 84 -15.26 -0.59 -16.51
CA SER A 84 -14.37 0.43 -17.08
C SER A 84 -14.07 0.17 -18.56
N ALA A 85 -13.85 1.25 -19.32
CA ALA A 85 -13.46 1.16 -20.73
C ALA A 85 -12.03 0.60 -20.90
N VAL A 86 -11.83 -0.25 -21.90
CA VAL A 86 -10.53 -0.83 -22.27
C VAL A 86 -10.37 -0.83 -23.79
N ALA A 87 -9.12 -0.77 -24.26
CA ALA A 87 -8.81 -0.83 -25.69
C ALA A 87 -8.43 -2.26 -26.10
N ARG A 88 -8.94 -2.73 -27.24
CA ARG A 88 -8.45 -3.96 -27.88
C ARG A 88 -7.17 -3.67 -28.64
N LEU A 89 -6.24 -4.61 -28.59
CA LEU A 89 -4.96 -4.54 -29.31
C LEU A 89 -5.15 -4.46 -30.83
N ASP A 90 -6.17 -5.13 -31.36
CA ASP A 90 -6.42 -5.24 -32.80
C ASP A 90 -7.05 -3.97 -33.42
N GLY A 91 -7.08 -2.85 -32.69
CA GLY A 91 -7.71 -1.59 -33.15
C GLY A 91 -9.23 -1.68 -33.29
N GLY A 92 -9.84 -2.67 -32.64
CA GLY A 92 -11.28 -2.93 -32.70
C GLY A 92 -12.13 -1.85 -32.03
N ALA A 93 -13.46 -2.04 -32.09
CA ALA A 93 -14.44 -1.17 -31.46
C ALA A 93 -14.15 -0.95 -29.97
N PRO A 94 -14.55 0.21 -29.40
CA PRO A 94 -14.44 0.45 -27.97
C PRO A 94 -15.13 -0.68 -27.19
N CYS A 95 -14.46 -1.19 -26.17
CA CYS A 95 -14.98 -2.27 -25.34
C CYS A 95 -14.78 -1.96 -23.86
N ARG A 96 -15.38 -2.77 -23.00
CA ARG A 96 -15.33 -2.62 -21.55
C ARG A 96 -14.87 -3.91 -20.90
N LEU A 97 -14.42 -3.79 -19.64
CA LEU A 97 -13.84 -4.89 -18.89
C LEU A 97 -14.77 -6.11 -18.78
N LEU A 98 -16.06 -5.90 -18.52
CA LEU A 98 -17.02 -6.98 -18.33
C LEU A 98 -17.53 -7.59 -19.64
N ASP A 99 -17.20 -7.01 -20.80
CA ASP A 99 -17.50 -7.62 -22.10
C ASP A 99 -16.70 -8.94 -22.30
N PHE A 100 -15.64 -9.14 -21.52
CA PHE A 100 -14.81 -10.35 -21.51
C PHE A 100 -15.27 -11.39 -20.47
N ALA A 101 -16.26 -11.06 -19.64
CA ALA A 101 -16.80 -11.98 -18.65
C ALA A 101 -17.66 -13.06 -19.32
N SER A 102 -17.82 -14.20 -18.65
CA SER A 102 -18.80 -15.22 -19.04
C SER A 102 -19.51 -15.70 -17.79
N ARG A 103 -20.80 -16.06 -17.91
CA ARG A 103 -21.67 -16.32 -16.75
C ARG A 103 -21.17 -17.43 -15.83
N ASP A 104 -20.53 -18.46 -16.40
CA ASP A 104 -20.14 -19.66 -15.66
C ASP A 104 -18.65 -19.72 -15.30
N ARG A 105 -17.88 -18.64 -15.54
CA ARG A 105 -16.45 -18.58 -15.21
C ARG A 105 -16.05 -17.23 -14.62
N PRO A 106 -15.26 -17.22 -13.52
CA PRO A 106 -14.66 -15.99 -13.02
C PRO A 106 -13.78 -15.34 -14.09
N LEU A 107 -13.87 -14.01 -14.19
CA LEU A 107 -12.93 -13.20 -14.95
C LEU A 107 -11.80 -12.74 -14.04
N VAL A 108 -10.57 -13.18 -14.30
CA VAL A 108 -9.37 -12.74 -13.59
C VAL A 108 -8.68 -11.65 -14.41
N VAL A 109 -8.37 -10.52 -13.77
CA VAL A 109 -7.74 -9.37 -14.42
C VAL A 109 -6.36 -9.13 -13.81
N ASN A 110 -5.35 -8.96 -14.66
CA ASN A 110 -3.99 -8.63 -14.27
C ASN A 110 -3.59 -7.32 -14.95
N PHE A 111 -3.34 -6.27 -14.16
CA PHE A 111 -2.87 -4.98 -14.65
C PHE A 111 -1.35 -4.91 -14.53
N GLY A 112 -0.68 -4.46 -15.60
CA GLY A 112 0.76 -4.29 -15.61
C GLY A 112 1.22 -3.41 -16.78
N SER A 113 2.50 -3.06 -16.77
CA SER A 113 3.19 -2.31 -17.83
C SER A 113 4.56 -2.92 -18.07
N ALA A 114 5.06 -2.87 -19.31
CA ALA A 114 6.47 -3.13 -19.56
C ALA A 114 7.29 -1.93 -19.06
N THR A 115 8.30 -2.20 -18.24
CA THR A 115 9.35 -1.25 -17.83
C THR A 115 10.59 -1.43 -18.69
#